data_AF-A0A094H0G9-F1
#
_entry.id   AF-A0A094H0G9-F1
#
_cell.length_a   1.000
_cell.length_b   1.000
_cell.length_c   1.000
_cell.angle_alpha   90.00
_cell.angle_beta   90.00
_cell.angle_gamma   90.00
#
_symmetry.space_group_name_H-M   'P 1'
#
loop_
_entity.id
_entity.type
_entity.pdbx_description
1 polymer ?
#
loop_
_entity_poly.entity_id
_entity_poly.type
_entity_poly.pdbx_seq_one_letter_code
_entity_poly.pdbx_strand_id
1 'polypeptide(L)'
;MRASSMLIALLGALPVFSIDLPTGSDAPFLEIINDKTCIIGNSVWNATLSGSYARPIFYNGKDIVDDATGFYLSYQNSNGFPWLNPEIVDAGDDWIDVQFTNDIARFHWVIHRGLAGAYQYWSNVGLPSGMNDLRVIHRLSNETFHSGHTYRKDGKLPTWDLYYSGTEVQDSTVQFSDGTYISKYD
;
A
#
# COMPACT_ATOMS: atom_id res chain seq x y z
N MET A 1 26.41 64.62 -13.89
CA MET A 1 25.93 63.86 -12.71
C MET A 1 25.41 62.52 -13.21
N ARG A 2 26.06 61.41 -12.85
CA ARG A 2 25.58 60.05 -13.18
C ARG A 2 24.70 59.58 -12.02
N ALA A 3 23.41 59.40 -12.27
CA ALA A 3 22.51 58.74 -11.33
C ALA A 3 22.77 57.23 -11.44
N SER A 4 23.27 56.63 -10.36
CA SER A 4 23.43 55.19 -10.23
C SER A 4 22.07 54.61 -9.82
N SER A 5 21.48 53.77 -10.66
CA SER A 5 20.28 53.01 -10.30
C SER A 5 20.67 51.87 -9.37
N MET A 6 20.34 52.02 -8.10
CA MET A 6 20.43 50.94 -7.11
C MET A 6 19.38 49.87 -7.47
N LEU A 7 19.85 48.68 -7.82
CA LEU A 7 19.01 47.50 -7.96
C LEU A 7 18.77 46.94 -6.55
N ILE A 8 17.59 47.19 -5.99
CA ILE A 8 17.14 46.52 -4.76
C ILE A 8 16.71 45.11 -5.17
N ALA A 9 17.56 44.12 -4.88
CA ALA A 9 17.19 42.72 -4.97
C ALA A 9 16.28 42.40 -3.79
N LEU A 10 14.97 42.28 -4.04
CA LEU A 10 14.01 41.76 -3.08
C LEU A 10 14.16 40.23 -3.08
N LEU A 11 14.93 39.68 -2.12
CA LEU A 11 14.90 38.25 -1.82
C LEU A 11 13.51 37.94 -1.23
N GLY A 12 12.59 37.49 -2.08
CA GLY A 12 11.30 36.96 -1.63
C GLY A 12 11.54 35.67 -0.86
N ALA A 13 11.25 35.67 0.45
CA ALA A 13 11.14 34.44 1.21
C ALA A 13 9.95 33.64 0.65
N LEU A 14 10.24 32.49 0.05
CA LEU A 14 9.21 31.53 -0.31
C LEU A 14 8.59 30.99 0.99
N PRO A 15 7.25 30.92 1.11
CA PRO A 15 6.62 30.30 2.27
C PRO A 15 7.02 28.83 2.31
N VAL A 16 7.71 28.43 3.38
CA VAL A 16 7.90 27.01 3.70
C VAL A 16 6.60 26.56 4.32
N PHE A 17 5.82 25.78 3.58
CA PHE A 17 4.68 25.07 4.14
C PHE A 17 5.25 23.98 5.07
N SER A 18 4.94 24.10 6.36
CA SER A 18 5.25 23.07 7.35
C SER A 18 4.00 22.23 7.56
N ILE A 19 4.15 20.91 7.54
CA ILE A 19 3.09 19.98 7.93
C ILE A 19 3.28 19.68 9.43
N ASP A 20 2.25 19.93 10.23
CA ASP A 20 2.25 19.54 11.64
C ASP A 20 1.95 18.04 11.74
N LEU A 21 2.89 17.27 12.30
CA LEU A 21 2.75 15.82 12.41
C LEU A 21 2.08 15.42 13.74
N PRO A 22 1.27 14.34 13.75
CA PRO A 22 0.83 13.71 14.98
C PRO A 22 2.02 13.40 15.92
N THR A 23 1.81 13.62 17.21
CA THR A 23 2.83 13.30 18.24
C THR A 23 2.34 12.23 19.22
N GLY A 24 3.27 11.65 19.96
CA GLY A 24 3.04 10.54 20.90
C GLY A 24 3.65 9.22 20.41
N SER A 25 3.84 8.28 21.33
CA SER A 25 4.42 6.96 21.02
C SER A 25 3.52 6.05 20.17
N ASP A 26 2.25 6.42 20.04
CA ASP A 26 1.22 5.73 19.26
C ASP A 26 0.88 6.46 17.95
N ALA A 27 1.56 7.57 17.66
CA ALA A 27 1.37 8.33 16.43
C ALA A 27 1.67 7.46 15.20
N PRO A 28 0.93 7.66 14.10
CA PRO A 28 1.31 7.06 12.82
C PRO A 28 2.64 7.65 12.35
N PHE A 29 3.42 6.87 11.60
CA PHE A 29 4.80 7.20 11.28
C PHE A 29 5.21 6.74 9.88
N LEU A 30 6.23 7.40 9.37
CA LEU A 30 7.09 6.98 8.27
C LEU A 30 8.52 6.96 8.79
N GLU A 31 9.17 5.80 8.75
CA GLU A 31 10.58 5.62 9.09
C GLU A 31 11.37 5.23 7.84
N ILE A 32 12.32 6.07 7.44
CA ILE A 32 13.20 5.79 6.30
C ILE A 32 14.43 5.05 6.80
N ILE A 33 14.60 3.79 6.41
CA ILE A 33 15.76 2.96 6.80
C ILE A 33 16.94 3.22 5.85
N ASN A 34 16.67 3.31 4.55
CA ASN A 34 17.62 3.69 3.51
C ASN A 34 16.86 4.11 2.22
N ASP A 35 17.58 4.32 1.13
CA ASP A 35 17.03 4.73 -0.18
C ASP A 35 16.05 3.73 -0.82
N LYS A 36 15.98 2.49 -0.30
CA LYS A 36 15.17 1.39 -0.86
C LYS A 36 14.24 0.75 0.16
N THR A 37 14.25 1.19 1.41
CA THR A 37 13.50 0.57 2.49
C THR A 37 12.94 1.63 3.43
N CYS A 38 11.64 1.53 3.70
CA CYS A 38 10.97 2.29 4.73
C CYS A 38 9.98 1.43 5.51
N ILE A 39 9.58 1.91 6.67
CA ILE A 39 8.51 1.33 7.49
C ILE A 39 7.43 2.40 7.61
N ILE A 40 6.19 2.02 7.34
CA ILE A 40 5.03 2.89 7.56
C ILE A 40 4.07 2.19 8.50
N GLY A 41 3.37 2.94 9.34
CA GLY A 41 2.36 2.35 10.20
C GLY A 41 1.97 3.20 11.39
N ASN A 42 1.45 2.53 12.41
CA ASN A 42 1.10 3.05 13.72
C ASN A 42 1.44 1.97 14.78
N SER A 43 1.00 2.16 16.02
CA SER A 43 1.26 1.22 17.14
C SER A 43 0.57 -0.15 17.02
N VAL A 44 -0.47 -0.28 16.19
CA VAL A 44 -1.25 -1.51 16.00
C VAL A 44 -0.82 -2.26 14.74
N TRP A 45 -0.49 -1.53 13.68
CA TRP A 45 -0.16 -2.08 12.37
C TRP A 45 1.02 -1.34 11.74
N ASN A 46 1.97 -2.07 11.17
CA ASN A 46 3.03 -1.47 10.35
C ASN A 46 3.51 -2.42 9.26
N ALA A 47 4.05 -1.85 8.18
CA ALA A 47 4.54 -2.59 7.03
C ALA A 47 5.94 -2.11 6.67
N THR A 48 6.84 -3.05 6.44
CA THR A 48 8.18 -2.77 5.89
C THR A 48 8.10 -2.86 4.37
N LEU A 49 8.31 -1.74 3.68
CA LEU A 49 8.30 -1.65 2.23
C LEU A 49 9.73 -1.69 1.68
N SER A 50 10.00 -2.60 0.74
CA SER A 50 11.28 -2.68 0.05
C SER A 50 11.13 -3.27 -1.36
N GLY A 51 11.89 -2.73 -2.32
CA GLY A 51 11.75 -3.12 -3.72
C GLY A 51 10.33 -2.85 -4.23
N SER A 52 9.60 -3.89 -4.59
CA SER A 52 8.18 -3.80 -4.99
C SER A 52 7.21 -4.50 -4.04
N TYR A 53 7.67 -4.84 -2.84
CA TYR A 53 6.89 -5.60 -1.86
C TYR A 53 6.82 -4.89 -0.51
N ALA A 54 5.74 -5.12 0.24
CA ALA A 54 5.71 -4.85 1.68
C ALA A 54 5.63 -6.18 2.45
N ARG A 55 6.72 -6.50 3.14
CA ARG A 55 6.92 -7.68 3.99
C ARG A 55 8.15 -7.43 4.89
N PRO A 56 8.07 -7.69 6.21
CA PRO A 56 6.90 -8.14 6.96
C PRO A 56 5.78 -7.08 7.06
N ILE A 57 4.58 -7.53 7.42
CA ILE A 57 3.49 -6.65 7.85
C ILE A 57 3.07 -7.14 9.24
N PHE A 58 3.13 -6.27 10.23
CA PHE A 58 2.80 -6.60 11.61
C PHE A 58 1.39 -6.14 11.96
N TYR A 59 0.67 -6.96 12.71
CA TYR A 59 -0.54 -6.60 13.46
C TYR A 59 -0.35 -7.02 14.91
N ASN A 60 -0.38 -6.06 15.85
CA ASN A 60 -0.10 -6.27 17.27
C ASN A 60 1.19 -7.08 17.52
N GLY A 61 2.24 -6.78 16.75
CA GLY A 61 3.54 -7.44 16.86
C GLY A 61 3.63 -8.85 16.25
N LYS A 62 2.54 -9.40 15.71
CA LYS A 62 2.56 -10.65 14.92
C LYS A 62 2.76 -10.32 13.44
N ASP A 63 3.73 -10.95 12.79
CA ASP A 63 3.83 -10.90 11.32
C ASP A 63 2.64 -11.65 10.72
N ILE A 64 1.81 -10.92 9.98
CA ILE A 64 0.61 -11.44 9.33
C ILE A 64 0.85 -11.85 7.87
N VAL A 65 2.07 -11.64 7.35
CA VAL A 65 2.49 -12.16 6.05
C VAL A 65 3.03 -13.58 6.19
N ASP A 66 3.89 -13.82 7.19
CA ASP A 66 4.54 -15.12 7.41
C ASP A 66 5.23 -15.62 6.12
N ASP A 67 5.01 -16.86 5.69
CA ASP A 67 5.58 -17.44 4.46
C ASP A 67 4.92 -16.96 3.15
N ALA A 68 3.92 -16.07 3.22
CA ALA A 68 3.30 -15.50 2.03
C ALA A 68 4.19 -14.41 1.37
N THR A 69 3.82 -13.98 0.16
CA THR A 69 4.58 -12.96 -0.60
C THR A 69 4.47 -11.55 -0.01
N GLY A 70 3.43 -11.27 0.78
CA GLY A 70 3.14 -9.93 1.30
C GLY A 70 2.35 -9.06 0.33
N PHE A 71 2.45 -7.76 0.53
CA PHE A 71 1.74 -6.78 -0.30
C PHE A 71 2.56 -6.38 -1.52
N TYR A 72 1.91 -6.19 -2.66
CA TYR A 72 2.50 -5.55 -3.82
C TYR A 72 1.44 -4.88 -4.68
N LEU A 73 1.87 -3.83 -5.37
CA LEU A 73 1.12 -3.23 -6.46
C LEU A 73 1.76 -3.63 -7.77
N SER A 74 0.95 -4.06 -8.73
CA SER A 74 1.41 -4.39 -10.08
C SER A 74 0.57 -3.74 -11.16
N TYR A 75 1.21 -3.37 -12.26
CA TYR A 75 0.60 -2.71 -13.41
C TYR A 75 1.21 -3.27 -14.70
N GLN A 76 0.51 -3.14 -15.83
CA GLN A 76 1.04 -3.44 -17.18
C GLN A 76 1.80 -4.78 -17.28
N ASN A 77 1.07 -5.90 -17.28
CA ASN A 77 1.66 -7.25 -17.37
C ASN A 77 2.55 -7.62 -16.17
N SER A 78 2.11 -7.25 -14.96
CA SER A 78 2.76 -7.58 -13.68
C SER A 78 4.07 -6.84 -13.37
N ASN A 79 4.32 -5.66 -13.97
CA ASN A 79 5.40 -4.79 -13.51
C ASN A 79 5.12 -4.33 -12.08
N GLY A 80 6.10 -4.50 -11.18
CA GLY A 80 5.99 -4.08 -9.80
C GLY A 80 6.10 -2.56 -9.64
N PHE A 81 5.35 -2.00 -8.71
CA PHE A 81 5.54 -0.62 -8.27
C PHE A 81 6.68 -0.53 -7.27
N PRO A 82 7.71 0.31 -7.52
CA PRO A 82 8.83 0.44 -6.59
C PRO A 82 8.48 1.37 -5.41
N TRP A 83 8.79 0.94 -4.19
CA TRP A 83 8.60 1.73 -2.97
C TRP A 83 9.80 2.63 -2.71
N LEU A 84 9.92 3.71 -3.48
CA LEU A 84 11.03 4.66 -3.40
C LEU A 84 10.55 6.05 -3.02
N ASN A 85 11.44 6.83 -2.38
CA ASN A 85 11.24 8.23 -2.02
C ASN A 85 9.89 8.49 -1.30
N PRO A 86 9.61 7.79 -0.19
CA PRO A 86 8.39 8.04 0.58
C PRO A 86 8.39 9.46 1.16
N GLU A 87 7.24 10.12 1.13
CA GLU A 87 7.04 11.46 1.67
C GLU A 87 5.71 11.55 2.41
N ILE A 88 5.68 12.23 3.56
CA ILE A 88 4.41 12.64 4.18
C ILE A 88 3.95 13.91 3.47
N VAL A 89 2.86 13.82 2.70
CA VAL A 89 2.35 14.92 1.87
C VAL A 89 1.19 15.67 2.50
N ASP A 90 0.53 15.07 3.49
CA ASP A 90 -0.50 15.70 4.30
C ASP A 90 -0.60 15.00 5.66
N ALA A 91 -1.15 15.70 6.65
CA ALA A 91 -1.37 15.15 7.98
C ALA A 91 -2.51 15.88 8.72
N GLY A 92 -3.09 15.19 9.70
CA GLY A 92 -3.99 15.78 10.69
C GLY A 92 -3.58 15.40 12.11
N ASP A 93 -4.47 15.57 13.08
CA ASP A 93 -4.16 15.29 14.49
C ASP A 93 -3.87 13.80 14.77
N ASP A 94 -4.50 12.91 13.99
CA ASP A 94 -4.49 11.47 14.19
C ASP A 94 -4.17 10.65 12.94
N TRP A 95 -3.69 11.28 11.86
CA TRP A 95 -3.34 10.58 10.62
C TRP A 95 -2.20 11.25 9.84
N ILE A 96 -1.54 10.46 8.98
CA ILE A 96 -0.60 10.93 7.95
C ILE A 96 -0.96 10.33 6.59
N ASP A 97 -0.67 11.05 5.51
CA ASP A 97 -0.71 10.54 4.14
C ASP A 97 0.71 10.37 3.62
N VAL A 98 1.13 9.12 3.44
CA VAL A 98 2.43 8.75 2.88
C VAL A 98 2.30 8.47 1.38
N GLN A 99 2.96 9.29 0.58
CA GLN A 99 3.00 9.20 -0.87
C GLN A 99 4.28 8.51 -1.37
N PHE A 100 4.11 7.66 -2.39
CA PHE A 100 5.18 7.16 -3.24
C PHE A 100 4.92 7.60 -4.68
N THR A 101 5.92 8.19 -5.34
CA THR A 101 5.76 8.77 -6.68
C THR A 101 6.64 8.08 -7.71
N ASN A 102 6.09 7.83 -8.89
CA ASN A 102 6.83 7.51 -10.10
C ASN A 102 6.22 8.24 -11.32
N ASP A 103 6.75 7.95 -12.51
CA ASP A 103 6.33 8.61 -13.75
C ASP A 103 4.88 8.33 -14.17
N ILE A 104 4.25 7.27 -13.62
CA ILE A 104 2.89 6.88 -14.00
C ILE A 104 1.86 7.24 -12.92
N ALA A 105 2.27 7.43 -11.66
CA ALA A 105 1.36 7.68 -10.56
C ALA A 105 1.98 8.16 -9.25
N ARG A 106 1.06 8.59 -8.38
CA ARG A 106 1.28 8.73 -6.94
C ARG A 106 0.41 7.69 -6.23
N PHE A 107 1.03 6.84 -5.43
CA PHE A 107 0.32 5.88 -4.58
C PHE A 107 0.42 6.31 -3.14
N HIS A 108 -0.71 6.30 -2.46
CA HIS A 108 -0.86 6.88 -1.14
C HIS A 108 -1.29 5.83 -0.13
N TRP A 109 -0.74 5.94 1.07
CA TRP A 109 -1.15 5.22 2.27
C TRP A 109 -1.56 6.25 3.32
N VAL A 110 -2.86 6.29 3.62
CA VAL A 110 -3.40 7.13 4.70
C VAL A 110 -3.50 6.29 5.96
N ILE A 111 -2.69 6.66 6.95
CA ILE A 111 -2.47 5.87 8.15
C ILE A 111 -3.03 6.63 9.34
N HIS A 112 -4.11 6.09 9.92
CA HIS A 112 -4.70 6.64 11.13
C HIS A 112 -4.07 6.00 12.38
N ARG A 113 -4.00 6.76 13.46
CA ARG A 113 -3.68 6.31 14.81
C ARG A 113 -4.60 5.14 15.20
N GLY A 114 -4.00 4.04 15.64
CA GLY A 114 -4.74 2.86 16.14
C GLY A 114 -5.51 2.04 15.09
N LEU A 115 -5.45 2.39 13.80
CA LEU A 115 -6.10 1.62 12.75
C LEU A 115 -5.33 0.33 12.46
N ALA A 116 -6.02 -0.81 12.38
CA ALA A 116 -5.44 -2.10 11.99
C ALA A 116 -5.27 -2.20 10.47
N GLY A 117 -4.40 -1.35 9.91
CA GLY A 117 -4.20 -1.20 8.48
C GLY A 117 -4.07 0.26 8.08
N ALA A 118 -4.33 0.53 6.80
CA ALA A 118 -4.28 1.86 6.23
C ALA A 118 -5.23 1.95 5.02
N TYR A 119 -5.77 3.14 4.77
CA TYR A 119 -6.48 3.40 3.53
C TYR A 119 -5.47 3.62 2.41
N GLN A 120 -5.85 3.22 1.20
CA GLN A 120 -4.98 3.33 0.03
C GLN A 120 -5.73 4.00 -1.11
N TYR A 121 -5.04 4.88 -1.82
CA TYR A 121 -5.56 5.41 -3.07
C TYR A 121 -4.44 5.66 -4.08
N TRP A 122 -4.83 5.69 -5.35
CA TRP A 122 -3.95 5.88 -6.49
C TRP A 122 -4.36 7.15 -7.24
N SER A 123 -3.42 8.05 -7.47
CA SER A 123 -3.60 9.19 -8.36
C SER A 123 -2.83 8.95 -9.66
N ASN A 124 -3.56 8.89 -10.76
CA ASN A 124 -2.97 8.79 -12.10
C ASN A 124 -2.17 10.05 -12.44
N VAL A 125 -0.92 9.88 -12.87
CA VAL A 125 -0.07 10.94 -13.41
C VAL A 125 0.22 10.72 -14.90
N GLY A 126 0.35 9.46 -15.32
CA GLY A 126 0.77 9.11 -16.68
C GLY A 126 0.55 7.63 -17.03
N LEU A 127 -0.58 7.05 -16.60
CA LEU A 127 -0.93 5.65 -16.90
C LEU A 127 -0.83 5.36 -18.42
N PRO A 128 -0.05 4.36 -18.85
CA PRO A 128 0.14 4.05 -20.27
C PRO A 128 -1.13 3.45 -20.90
N SER A 129 -1.30 3.66 -22.21
CA SER A 129 -2.35 2.99 -22.99
C SER A 129 -2.08 1.48 -23.09
N GLY A 130 -3.15 0.68 -23.17
CA GLY A 130 -3.05 -0.77 -23.37
C GLY A 130 -2.75 -1.56 -22.09
N MET A 131 -3.06 -1.01 -20.92
CA MET A 131 -3.03 -1.76 -19.67
C MET A 131 -4.16 -2.79 -19.61
N ASN A 132 -3.80 -4.02 -19.27
CA ASN A 132 -4.76 -5.10 -19.01
C ASN A 132 -5.23 -5.10 -17.55
N ASP A 133 -4.36 -4.69 -16.63
CA ASP A 133 -4.61 -4.74 -15.19
C ASP A 133 -3.81 -3.68 -14.39
N LEU A 134 -4.44 -3.16 -13.35
CA LEU A 134 -3.82 -2.51 -12.20
C LEU A 134 -4.30 -3.31 -10.97
N ARG A 135 -3.38 -3.90 -10.22
CA ARG A 135 -3.71 -4.77 -9.09
C ARG A 135 -2.98 -4.32 -7.84
N VAL A 136 -3.74 -4.28 -6.76
CA VAL A 136 -3.27 -4.15 -5.39
C VAL A 136 -3.55 -5.47 -4.72
N ILE A 137 -2.50 -6.18 -4.29
CA ILE A 137 -2.61 -7.55 -3.77
C ILE A 137 -1.98 -7.60 -2.39
N HIS A 138 -2.72 -8.12 -1.42
CA HIS A 138 -2.21 -8.55 -0.12
C HIS A 138 -2.20 -10.07 -0.09
N ARG A 139 -1.02 -10.68 -0.07
CA ARG A 139 -0.86 -12.11 0.23
C ARG A 139 -0.46 -12.26 1.69
N LEU A 140 -1.39 -12.76 2.49
CA LEU A 140 -1.26 -12.89 3.94
C LEU A 140 -1.21 -14.36 4.35
N SER A 141 -0.76 -14.61 5.58
CA SER A 141 -0.74 -15.94 6.18
C SER A 141 -2.14 -16.55 6.22
N ASN A 142 -2.26 -17.79 5.74
CA ASN A 142 -3.48 -18.59 5.82
C ASN A 142 -3.79 -19.07 7.25
N GLU A 143 -2.87 -18.87 8.20
CA GLU A 143 -3.05 -19.16 9.63
C GLU A 143 -3.61 -17.96 10.41
N THR A 144 -3.83 -16.82 9.75
CA THR A 144 -4.31 -15.59 10.40
C THR A 144 -5.68 -15.16 9.90
N PHE A 145 -5.97 -15.34 8.60
CA PHE A 145 -7.23 -14.91 8.00
C PHE A 145 -7.99 -16.09 7.40
N HIS A 146 -9.05 -16.54 8.08
CA HIS A 146 -9.88 -17.68 7.64
C HIS A 146 -11.26 -17.26 7.11
N SER A 147 -11.51 -15.96 7.00
CA SER A 147 -12.81 -15.42 6.58
C SER A 147 -12.61 -14.17 5.74
N GLY A 148 -13.50 -13.97 4.79
CA GLY A 148 -13.48 -12.85 3.86
C GLY A 148 -14.86 -12.22 3.75
N HIS A 149 -14.86 -10.91 3.50
CA HIS A 149 -16.06 -10.15 3.24
C HIS A 149 -15.93 -9.44 1.89
N THR A 150 -16.95 -9.57 1.06
CA THR A 150 -17.13 -8.85 -0.20
C THR A 150 -18.56 -8.35 -0.25
N TYR A 151 -18.88 -7.49 -1.23
CA TYR A 151 -20.26 -7.06 -1.45
C TYR A 151 -21.22 -8.22 -1.85
N ARG A 152 -20.69 -9.40 -2.20
CA ARG A 152 -21.49 -10.57 -2.60
C ARG A 152 -21.57 -11.66 -1.53
N LYS A 153 -20.54 -11.78 -0.69
CA LYS A 153 -20.33 -12.94 0.19
C LYS A 153 -19.61 -12.51 1.46
N ASP A 154 -20.08 -13.05 2.57
CA ASP A 154 -19.47 -12.91 3.88
C ASP A 154 -19.39 -14.30 4.53
N GLY A 155 -18.21 -14.74 4.90
CA GLY A 155 -18.03 -16.04 5.54
C GLY A 155 -16.62 -16.58 5.47
N LYS A 156 -16.49 -17.89 5.69
CA LYS A 156 -15.20 -18.59 5.67
C LYS A 156 -14.64 -18.68 4.25
N LEU A 157 -13.33 -18.49 4.13
CA LEU A 157 -12.60 -18.76 2.90
C LEU A 157 -12.56 -20.28 2.63
N PRO A 158 -12.55 -20.73 1.36
CA PRO A 158 -12.31 -22.12 1.01
C PRO A 158 -11.02 -22.63 1.64
N THR A 159 -11.02 -23.86 2.16
CA THR A 159 -9.81 -24.50 2.65
C THR A 159 -8.94 -24.98 1.49
N TRP A 160 -7.65 -25.14 1.73
CA TRP A 160 -6.75 -25.77 0.77
C TRP A 160 -7.19 -27.20 0.41
N ASP A 161 -7.65 -27.98 1.40
CA ASP A 161 -8.17 -29.33 1.15
C ASP A 161 -9.35 -29.35 0.18
N LEU A 162 -10.27 -28.37 0.32
CA LEU A 162 -11.38 -28.22 -0.63
C LEU A 162 -10.82 -27.88 -2.02
N TYR A 163 -9.91 -26.91 -2.12
CA TYR A 163 -9.28 -26.54 -3.40
C TYR A 163 -8.62 -27.75 -4.10
N TYR A 164 -7.86 -28.55 -3.35
CA TYR A 164 -7.17 -29.72 -3.91
C TYR A 164 -8.09 -30.92 -4.19
N SER A 165 -9.34 -30.92 -3.73
CA SER A 165 -10.30 -32.00 -3.99
C SER A 165 -10.92 -31.94 -5.39
N GLY A 166 -10.84 -30.80 -6.09
CA GLY A 166 -11.37 -30.62 -7.43
C GLY A 166 -10.29 -30.58 -8.52
N THR A 167 -10.73 -30.34 -9.76
CA THR A 167 -9.81 -30.16 -10.91
C THR A 167 -9.75 -28.69 -11.29
N GLU A 168 -8.55 -28.12 -11.34
CA GLU A 168 -8.37 -26.75 -11.86
C GLU A 168 -8.66 -26.74 -13.37
N VAL A 169 -9.62 -25.91 -13.78
CA VAL A 169 -10.07 -25.80 -15.17
C VAL A 169 -9.63 -24.49 -15.83
N GLN A 170 -9.37 -23.44 -15.05
CA GLN A 170 -8.92 -22.13 -15.56
C GLN A 170 -8.51 -21.19 -14.43
N ASP A 171 -7.32 -20.57 -14.46
CA ASP A 171 -6.95 -19.37 -13.68
C ASP A 171 -7.41 -19.41 -12.21
N SER A 172 -6.99 -20.45 -11.48
CA SER A 172 -7.39 -20.70 -10.08
C SER A 172 -8.90 -20.89 -9.87
N THR A 173 -9.58 -21.45 -10.88
CA THR A 173 -10.97 -21.93 -10.81
C THR A 173 -10.97 -23.44 -10.82
N VAL A 174 -11.57 -24.04 -9.79
CA VAL A 174 -11.62 -25.47 -9.55
C VAL A 174 -13.05 -25.96 -9.72
N GLN A 175 -13.23 -27.01 -10.52
CA GLN A 175 -14.49 -27.72 -10.69
C GLN A 175 -14.52 -28.99 -9.83
N PHE A 176 -15.65 -29.23 -9.16
CA PHE A 176 -15.89 -30.42 -8.35
C PHE A 176 -16.66 -31.50 -9.13
N SER A 177 -16.68 -32.72 -8.60
CA SER A 177 -17.34 -33.88 -9.21
C SER A 177 -18.87 -33.74 -9.33
N ASP A 178 -19.48 -32.91 -8.48
CA ASP A 178 -20.90 -32.55 -8.55
C ASP A 178 -21.21 -31.44 -9.57
N GLY A 179 -20.19 -30.95 -10.27
CA GLY A 179 -20.29 -29.90 -11.29
C GLY A 179 -20.27 -28.48 -10.74
N THR A 180 -20.14 -28.29 -9.42
CA THR A 180 -19.98 -26.95 -8.81
C THR A 180 -18.55 -26.43 -8.94
N TYR A 181 -18.35 -25.14 -8.63
CA TYR A 181 -17.06 -24.46 -8.78
C TYR A 181 -16.71 -23.62 -7.56
N ILE A 182 -15.41 -23.47 -7.30
CA ILE A 182 -14.83 -22.32 -6.58
C ILE A 182 -13.83 -21.62 -7.48
N SER A 183 -13.63 -20.33 -7.27
CA SER A 183 -12.67 -19.49 -7.99
C SER A 183 -11.82 -18.67 -7.02
N LYS A 184 -10.77 -18.01 -7.53
CA LYS A 184 -10.02 -16.99 -6.78
C LYS A 184 -10.85 -15.81 -6.26
N TYR A 185 -12.13 -15.72 -6.61
CA TYR A 185 -13.08 -14.71 -6.13
C TYR A 185 -13.97 -15.21 -4.98
N ASP A 186 -13.83 -16.48 -4.56
CA ASP A 186 -14.61 -17.13 -3.50
C ASP A 186 -13.91 -17.19 -2.14
#